data_AF-A0A2U2CD96-F1
#
_entry.id   AF-A0A2U2CD96-F1
#
_cell.length_a   1.000
_cell.length_b   1.000
_cell.length_c   1.000
_cell.angle_alpha   90.00
_cell.angle_beta   90.00
_cell.angle_gamma   90.00
#
_symmetry.space_group_name_H-M   'P 1'
#
loop_
_entity.id
_entity.type
_entity.pdbx_description
1 polymer ?
#
loop_
_entity_poly.entity_id
_entity_poly.type
_entity_poly.pdbx_seq_one_letter_code
_entity_poly.pdbx_strand_id
1 'polypeptide(L)'
;MAAALREPGRAELAHQSTGRAPSAEEHALAEAMMDIYGSGVSDPAAMAKALTERGVKAPVSGRTDWDAALFEAELTAINEAYDAAYAENGIGA
;
A
#
# COMPACT_ATOMS: atom_id res chain seq x y z
N MET A 1 -14.43 2.68 -37.80
CA MET A 1 -13.77 2.33 -36.53
C MET A 1 -12.66 3.35 -36.30
N ALA A 2 -12.82 4.24 -35.32
CA ALA A 2 -11.76 5.17 -34.92
C ALA A 2 -11.26 4.71 -33.54
N ALA A 3 -10.00 4.30 -33.48
CA ALA A 3 -9.32 3.98 -32.25
C ALA A 3 -9.19 5.26 -31.41
N ALA A 4 -9.84 5.30 -30.25
CA ALA A 4 -9.60 6.33 -29.26
C ALA A 4 -8.16 6.18 -28.76
N LEU A 5 -7.28 7.08 -29.22
CA LEU A 5 -5.99 7.29 -28.61
C LEU A 5 -6.25 7.68 -27.15
N ARG A 6 -5.88 6.80 -26.23
CA ARG A 6 -5.74 7.13 -24.81
C ARG A 6 -4.82 8.34 -24.74
N GLU A 7 -5.35 9.49 -24.34
CA GLU A 7 -4.53 10.62 -23.90
C GLU A 7 -3.50 10.08 -22.90
N PRO A 8 -2.19 10.30 -23.08
CA PRO A 8 -1.26 10.04 -22.00
C PRO A 8 -1.75 10.87 -20.82
N GLY A 9 -2.06 10.23 -19.70
CA GLY A 9 -2.39 10.96 -18.48
C GLY A 9 -1.29 11.98 -18.19
N ARG A 10 -1.61 13.03 -17.44
CA ARG A 10 -0.65 14.05 -17.00
C ARG A 10 0.55 13.37 -16.34
N ALA A 11 1.63 13.16 -17.10
CA ALA A 11 2.81 12.45 -16.65
C ALA A 11 3.48 13.19 -15.48
N GLU A 12 3.31 14.51 -15.45
CA GLU A 12 3.68 15.38 -14.35
C GLU A 12 2.92 15.10 -13.04
N LEU A 13 1.77 14.45 -13.11
CA LEU A 13 0.97 14.01 -11.95
C LEU A 13 1.24 12.55 -11.55
N ALA A 14 2.06 11.81 -12.30
CA ALA A 14 2.34 10.40 -12.01
C ALA A 14 2.98 10.18 -10.62
N HIS A 15 3.59 11.24 -10.06
CA HIS A 15 4.26 11.24 -8.76
C HIS A 15 3.78 12.36 -7.84
N GLN A 16 2.74 13.12 -8.22
CA GLN A 16 2.18 14.11 -7.29
C GLN A 16 1.45 13.37 -6.17
N SER A 17 1.77 13.76 -4.92
CA SER A 17 1.18 13.27 -3.67
C SER A 17 1.72 11.98 -3.05
N THR A 18 2.84 11.40 -3.50
CA THR A 18 3.34 10.17 -2.85
C THR A 18 4.42 10.38 -1.78
N GLY A 19 5.10 11.53 -1.73
CA GLY A 19 6.21 11.80 -0.78
C GLY A 19 7.48 10.96 -1.03
N ARG A 20 7.32 9.65 -1.26
CA ARG A 20 8.33 8.66 -1.69
C ARG A 20 7.71 7.61 -2.62
N ALA A 21 8.54 6.76 -3.21
CA ALA A 21 8.06 5.55 -3.89
C ALA A 21 7.77 4.44 -2.86
N PRO A 22 6.72 3.61 -3.08
CA PRO A 22 6.51 2.39 -2.31
C PRO A 22 7.62 1.36 -2.56
N SER A 23 7.97 0.58 -1.53
CA SER A 23 8.86 -0.57 -1.66
C SER A 23 8.17 -1.74 -2.37
N ALA A 24 8.96 -2.76 -2.75
CA ALA A 24 8.42 -3.98 -3.34
C ALA A 24 7.52 -4.73 -2.36
N GLU A 25 7.88 -4.74 -1.08
CA GLU A 25 7.10 -5.36 -0.01
C GLU A 25 5.79 -4.61 0.24
N GLU A 26 5.80 -3.27 0.20
CA GLU A 26 4.59 -2.45 0.32
C GLU A 26 3.64 -2.66 -0.88
N HIS A 27 4.19 -2.79 -2.09
CA HIS A 27 3.42 -3.19 -3.27
C HIS A 27 2.78 -4.57 -3.09
N ALA A 28 3.56 -5.57 -2.66
CA ALA A 28 3.06 -6.93 -2.44
C ALA A 28 1.97 -6.96 -1.36
N LEU A 29 2.13 -6.18 -0.28
CA LEU A 29 1.10 -6.03 0.75
C LEU A 29 -0.17 -5.40 0.16
N ALA A 30 -0.05 -4.32 -0.60
CA ALA A 30 -1.20 -3.63 -1.20
C ALA A 30 -1.97 -4.52 -2.20
N GLU A 31 -1.26 -5.25 -3.07
CA GLU A 31 -1.86 -6.22 -3.99
C GLU A 31 -2.62 -7.31 -3.22
N ALA A 32 -2.01 -7.89 -2.19
CA ALA A 32 -2.66 -8.90 -1.37
C ALA A 32 -3.91 -8.35 -0.66
N MET A 33 -3.85 -7.14 -0.10
CA MET A 33 -4.99 -6.48 0.55
C MET A 33 -6.12 -6.21 -0.44
N MET A 34 -5.82 -5.75 -1.66
CA MET A 34 -6.83 -5.54 -2.71
C MET A 34 -7.52 -6.84 -3.11
N ASP A 35 -6.77 -7.92 -3.29
CA ASP A 35 -7.32 -9.23 -3.61
C ASP A 35 -8.20 -9.80 -2.49
N ILE A 36 -7.78 -9.64 -1.23
CA ILE A 36 -8.57 -10.05 -0.06
C ILE A 36 -9.85 -9.21 0.02
N TYR A 37 -9.74 -7.90 -0.17
CA TYR A 37 -10.89 -7.00 -0.15
C TYR A 37 -11.89 -7.32 -1.27
N GLY A 38 -11.41 -7.67 -2.46
CA GLY A 38 -12.24 -8.14 -3.57
C GLY A 38 -13.06 -9.39 -3.27
N SER A 39 -12.68 -10.17 -2.25
CA SER A 39 -13.47 -11.32 -1.77
C SER A 39 -14.56 -10.94 -0.76
N GLY A 40 -14.69 -9.66 -0.39
CA GLY A 40 -15.66 -9.15 0.59
C GLY A 40 -15.13 -9.07 2.02
N VAL A 41 -13.83 -9.30 2.24
CA VAL A 41 -13.20 -9.19 3.56
C VAL A 41 -12.73 -7.76 3.80
N SER A 42 -13.31 -7.08 4.79
CA SER A 42 -12.96 -5.70 5.14
C SER A 42 -12.64 -5.49 6.64
N ASP A 43 -12.87 -6.50 7.47
CA ASP A 43 -12.52 -6.46 8.90
C ASP A 43 -11.01 -6.66 9.10
N PRO A 44 -10.35 -5.88 9.99
CA PRO A 44 -8.91 -5.99 10.23
C PRO A 44 -8.44 -7.38 10.69
N ALA A 45 -9.20 -8.07 11.54
CA ALA A 45 -8.81 -9.39 12.04
C ALA A 45 -8.91 -10.46 10.93
N ALA A 46 -9.96 -10.39 10.11
CA ALA A 46 -10.14 -11.24 8.95
C ALA A 46 -9.09 -10.96 7.85
N MET A 47 -8.72 -9.69 7.64
CA MET A 47 -7.63 -9.29 6.74
C MET A 47 -6.30 -9.87 7.22
N ALA A 48 -5.94 -9.67 8.49
CA ALA A 48 -4.71 -10.22 9.07
C ALA A 48 -4.66 -11.75 8.94
N LYS A 49 -5.76 -12.44 9.25
CA LYS A 49 -5.84 -13.90 9.07
C LYS A 49 -5.58 -14.30 7.61
N ALA A 50 -6.21 -13.64 6.65
CA ALA A 50 -6.03 -13.94 5.23
C ALA A 50 -4.60 -13.63 4.75
N LEU A 51 -3.94 -12.59 5.27
CA LEU A 51 -2.53 -12.28 4.99
C LEU A 51 -1.59 -13.37 5.53
N THR A 52 -1.85 -13.88 6.74
CA THR A 52 -1.13 -15.03 7.31
C THR A 52 -1.30 -16.28 6.44
N GLU A 53 -2.54 -16.61 6.06
CA GLU A 53 -2.84 -17.78 5.22
C GLU A 53 -2.14 -17.71 3.86
N ARG A 54 -1.94 -16.49 3.34
CA ARG A 54 -1.21 -16.23 2.09
C ARG A 54 0.30 -16.11 2.26
N GLY A 55 0.80 -16.11 3.50
CA GLY A 55 2.23 -15.96 3.80
C GLY A 55 2.83 -14.63 3.35
N VAL A 56 2.02 -13.56 3.32
CA VAL A 56 2.47 -12.23 2.92
C VAL A 56 3.47 -11.70 3.94
N LYS A 57 4.57 -11.10 3.48
CA LYS A 57 5.58 -10.52 4.35
C LYS A 57 5.21 -9.08 4.72
N ALA A 58 5.17 -8.79 6.02
CA ALA A 58 5.05 -7.44 6.57
C ALA A 58 6.22 -6.56 6.09
N PRO A 59 5.95 -5.39 5.47
CA PRO A 59 7.00 -4.55 4.91
C PRO A 59 7.99 -3.99 5.94
N VAL A 60 7.51 -3.65 7.15
CA VAL A 60 8.32 -3.00 8.18
C VAL A 60 9.03 -4.05 9.04
N SER A 61 8.28 -4.97 9.65
CA SER A 61 8.86 -5.98 10.56
C SER A 61 9.43 -7.22 9.86
N GLY A 62 9.04 -7.48 8.62
CA GLY A 62 9.44 -8.69 7.88
C GLY A 62 8.75 -9.97 8.35
N ARG A 63 7.77 -9.88 9.25
CA ARG A 63 6.99 -11.01 9.77
C ARG A 63 5.97 -11.54 8.75
N THR A 64 5.47 -12.76 8.96
CA THR A 64 4.40 -13.36 8.13
C THR A 64 3.23 -13.88 8.97
N ASP A 65 3.35 -13.81 10.29
CA ASP A 65 2.35 -14.17 11.27
C ASP A 65 1.53 -12.93 11.66
N TRP A 66 0.60 -12.58 10.78
CA TRP A 66 -0.30 -11.44 10.94
C TRP A 66 -1.38 -11.71 11.99
N ASP A 67 -1.44 -10.81 12.96
CA ASP A 67 -2.59 -10.55 13.80
C ASP A 67 -3.06 -9.10 13.61
N ALA A 68 -4.19 -8.74 14.23
CA ALA A 68 -4.77 -7.40 14.07
C ALA A 68 -3.84 -6.29 14.61
N ALA A 69 -3.07 -6.57 15.68
CA ALA A 69 -2.16 -5.60 16.26
C ALA A 69 -0.95 -5.34 15.36
N LEU A 70 -0.38 -6.40 14.78
CA LEU A 70 0.68 -6.29 13.79
C LEU A 70 0.17 -5.56 12.54
N PHE A 71 -1.03 -5.88 12.06
CA PHE A 71 -1.62 -5.21 10.91
C PHE A 71 -1.74 -3.70 11.12
N GLU A 72 -2.27 -3.27 12.27
CA GLU A 72 -2.38 -1.84 12.61
C GLU A 72 -1.01 -1.17 12.78
N ALA A 73 -0.06 -1.84 13.43
CA ALA A 73 1.29 -1.32 13.63
C ALA A 73 2.05 -1.12 12.31
N GLU A 74 1.94 -2.09 11.38
CA GLU A 74 2.56 -2.01 10.06
C GLU A 74 1.97 -0.85 9.25
N LEU A 75 0.65 -0.72 9.19
CA LEU A 75 0.00 0.39 8.47
C LEU A 75 0.36 1.75 9.07
N THR A 76 0.44 1.85 10.40
CA THR A 76 0.85 3.07 11.09
C THR A 76 2.27 3.46 10.72
N ALA A 77 3.22 2.53 10.82
CA ALA A 77 4.63 2.80 10.49
C ALA A 77 4.83 3.15 9.00
N ILE A 78 4.09 2.49 8.10
CA ILE A 78 4.11 2.82 6.66
C ILE A 78 3.62 4.25 6.43
N ASN A 79 2.52 4.65 7.07
CA ASN A 79 1.97 6.01 6.96
C ASN A 79 2.92 7.06 7.55
N GLU A 80 3.52 6.81 8.72
CA GLU A 80 4.52 7.71 9.30
C GLU A 80 5.72 7.91 8.36
N ALA A 81 6.17 6.85 7.67
CA ALA A 81 7.23 6.96 6.67
C ALA A 81 6.81 7.77 5.43
N TYR A 82 5.54 7.70 5.02
CA TYR A 82 5.00 8.55 3.95
C TYR A 82 4.87 10.00 4.39
N ASP A 83 4.38 10.25 5.60
CA ASP A 83 4.24 11.59 6.18
C ASP A 83 5.62 12.28 6.30
N ALA A 84 6.63 11.56 6.77
CA ALA A 84 8.01 12.06 6.83
C ALA A 84 8.54 12.41 5.43
N ALA A 85 8.36 11.52 4.46
CA ALA A 85 8.80 11.77 3.09
C ALA A 85 8.04 12.95 2.43
N TYR A 86 6.76 13.13 2.76
CA TYR A 86 5.96 14.27 2.31
C TYR A 86 6.43 15.58 2.94
N ALA A 87 6.78 15.59 4.23
CA ALA A 87 7.33 16.76 4.90
C ALA A 87 8.70 17.19 4.34
N GLU A 88 9.51 16.24 3.89
CA GLU A 88 10.84 16.50 3.31
C GLU A 88 10.81 16.90 1.82
N ASN A 89 9.91 16.31 1.02
CA ASN A 89 9.94 16.38 -0.44
C ASN A 89 8.62 16.84 -1.10
N GLY A 90 7.62 17.22 -0.30
CA GLY A 90 6.33 17.71 -0.78
C GLY A 90 6.42 19.11 -1.39
N ILE A 91 5.60 19.39 -2.41
CA ILE A 91 5.46 20.76 -2.95
C ILE A 91 4.88 21.65 -1.83
N GLY A 92 5.75 22.44 -1.20
CA GLY A 92 5.43 23.34 -0.08
C GLY A 92 6.42 23.36 1.09
N ALA A 93 7.47 22.51 1.09
CA ALA A 93 8.62 22.62 2.00
C ALA A 93 9.58 23.76 1.61
#